data_AF-A0A9E3U9E1-F1
#
_entry.id   AF-A0A9E3U9E1-F1
#
_cell.length_a   1.000
_cell.length_b   1.000
_cell.length_c   1.000
_cell.angle_alpha   90.00
_cell.angle_beta   90.00
_cell.angle_gamma   90.00
#
_symmetry.space_group_name_H-M   'P 1'
#
loop_
_entity.id
_entity.type
_entity.pdbx_description
1 polymer ?
#
loop_
_entity_poly.entity_id
_entity_poly.type
_entity_poly.pdbx_seq_one_letter_code
_entity_poly.pdbx_strand_id
1 'polypeptide(L)'
;MASLHEGHGHDEGAVHAHISSSAFYIFIFVCLLGLTGLTVGQSYVDLGRMNIVLVILIATMKASLVVSFFMHLKYDNRFNALIFISTLFFIGVFFAYTMNDTDRRGDLDVDQNVRLWQKTGEQAPGGMEVDAGDHGGGDHGGAAAPAAPAHH
;
A
#
# COMPACT_ATOMS: atom_id res chain seq x y z
N MET A 1 -11.35 -4.48 84.60
CA MET A 1 -12.19 -4.95 83.46
C MET A 1 -11.46 -4.52 82.20
N ALA A 2 -10.39 -5.21 81.77
CA ALA A 2 -10.44 -6.44 80.98
C ALA A 2 -11.35 -6.31 79.74
N SER A 3 -10.72 -5.89 78.63
CA SER A 3 -10.76 -6.49 77.29
C SER A 3 -12.04 -6.42 76.42
N LEU A 4 -11.81 -5.98 75.17
CA LEU A 4 -12.47 -6.31 73.90
C LEU A 4 -13.74 -5.54 73.50
N HIS A 5 -13.66 -4.78 72.39
CA HIS A 5 -14.16 -5.28 71.10
C HIS A 5 -13.59 -4.40 69.97
N GLU A 6 -12.87 -5.05 69.07
CA GLU A 6 -12.49 -4.58 67.75
C GLU A 6 -13.69 -4.02 66.96
N GLY A 7 -13.48 -2.85 66.38
CA GLY A 7 -14.21 -2.41 65.19
C GLY A 7 -13.20 -2.19 64.07
N HIS A 8 -12.47 -3.25 63.69
CA HIS A 8 -11.65 -3.24 62.49
C HIS A 8 -12.62 -3.25 61.30
N GLY A 9 -13.11 -2.07 60.92
CA GLY A 9 -13.79 -1.88 59.66
C GLY A 9 -12.77 -2.12 58.55
N HIS A 10 -12.72 -3.36 58.07
CA HIS A 10 -12.20 -3.65 56.73
C HIS A 10 -13.07 -2.86 55.76
N ASP A 11 -12.64 -1.64 55.46
CA ASP A 11 -13.05 -0.94 54.26
C ASP A 11 -12.42 -1.73 53.11
N GLU A 12 -13.20 -2.70 52.64
CA GLU A 12 -12.88 -3.51 51.48
C GLU A 12 -12.51 -2.54 50.37
N GLY A 13 -11.24 -2.57 49.98
CA GLY A 13 -10.78 -1.99 48.73
C GLY A 13 -11.56 -2.65 47.61
N ALA A 14 -12.76 -2.13 47.33
CA ALA A 14 -13.45 -2.30 46.08
C ALA A 14 -12.54 -1.64 45.06
N VAL A 15 -11.57 -2.41 44.59
CA VAL A 15 -10.82 -2.13 43.38
C VAL A 15 -11.89 -2.16 42.30
N HIS A 16 -12.52 -1.01 42.10
CA HIS A 16 -13.35 -0.75 40.94
C HIS A 16 -12.40 -0.86 39.76
N ALA A 17 -12.26 -2.09 39.27
CA ALA A 17 -11.59 -2.41 38.05
C ALA A 17 -12.39 -1.66 36.98
N HIS A 18 -11.93 -0.45 36.68
CA HIS A 18 -12.33 0.33 35.53
C HIS A 18 -11.72 -0.37 34.31
N ILE A 19 -12.08 -1.64 34.12
CA ILE A 19 -11.72 -2.44 32.96
C ILE A 19 -12.52 -1.77 31.84
N SER A 20 -11.83 -0.93 31.07
CA SER A 20 -12.38 -0.49 29.80
C SER A 20 -12.78 -1.76 29.07
N SER A 21 -14.08 -1.88 28.80
CA SER A 21 -14.74 -3.15 28.50
C SER A 21 -13.96 -3.93 27.45
N SER A 22 -13.22 -4.98 27.84
CA SER A 22 -12.51 -5.82 26.88
C SER A 22 -13.49 -6.40 25.85
N ALA A 23 -14.75 -6.57 26.25
CA ALA A 23 -15.85 -6.94 25.35
C ALA A 23 -16.08 -5.92 24.21
N PHE A 24 -15.82 -4.62 24.42
CA PHE A 24 -15.92 -3.61 23.37
C PHE A 24 -14.83 -3.77 22.30
N TYR A 25 -13.58 -4.03 22.70
CA TYR A 25 -12.50 -4.31 21.75
C TYR A 25 -12.73 -5.62 20.98
N ILE A 26 -13.26 -6.65 21.66
CA ILE A 26 -13.65 -7.91 21.00
C ILE A 26 -14.79 -7.68 19.99
N PHE A 27 -15.77 -6.85 20.31
CA PHE A 27 -16.83 -6.48 19.36
C PHE A 27 -16.25 -5.81 18.10
N ILE A 28 -15.34 -4.85 18.26
CA ILE A 28 -14.68 -4.19 17.11
C ILE A 28 -13.85 -5.20 16.31
N PHE A 29 -13.15 -6.12 16.99
CA PHE A 29 -12.40 -7.18 16.33
C PHE A 29 -13.29 -8.06 15.45
N VAL A 30 -14.46 -8.47 15.95
CA VAL A 30 -15.45 -9.23 15.17
C VAL A 30 -15.96 -8.42 13.98
N CYS A 31 -16.23 -7.12 14.15
CA CYS A 31 -16.56 -6.23 13.03
C CYS A 31 -15.45 -6.21 11.97
N LEU A 32 -14.17 -6.10 12.37
CA LEU A 32 -13.04 -6.14 11.44
C LEU A 32 -12.92 -7.47 10.70
N LEU A 33 -13.20 -8.59 11.38
CA LEU A 33 -13.27 -9.89 10.72
C LEU A 33 -14.41 -9.94 9.71
N GLY A 34 -15.59 -9.40 10.04
CA GLY A 34 -16.71 -9.26 9.12
C GLY A 34 -16.36 -8.43 7.88
N LEU A 35 -15.73 -7.26 8.06
CA LEU A 35 -15.25 -6.43 6.95
C LEU A 35 -14.19 -7.16 6.11
N THR A 36 -13.32 -7.96 6.73
CA THR A 36 -12.30 -8.75 6.01
C THR A 36 -12.95 -9.86 5.19
N GLY A 37 -13.93 -10.55 5.77
CA GLY A 37 -14.77 -11.50 5.03
C GLY A 37 -15.50 -10.84 3.87
N LEU A 38 -15.98 -9.60 4.04
CA LEU A 38 -16.59 -8.82 2.97
C LEU A 38 -15.59 -8.46 1.86
N THR A 39 -14.35 -8.09 2.19
CA THR A 39 -13.29 -7.87 1.17
C THR A 39 -12.99 -9.16 0.40
N VAL A 40 -12.88 -10.29 1.09
CA VAL A 40 -12.68 -11.60 0.45
C VAL A 40 -13.88 -11.96 -0.41
N GLY A 41 -15.11 -11.81 0.09
CA GLY A 41 -16.34 -12.03 -0.65
C GLY A 41 -16.43 -11.16 -1.91
N GLN A 42 -16.10 -9.88 -1.76
CA GLN A 42 -16.04 -8.93 -2.86
C GLN A 42 -15.06 -9.38 -3.94
N SER A 43 -13.91 -9.98 -3.58
CA SER A 43 -12.94 -10.46 -4.56
C SER A 43 -13.49 -11.54 -5.52
N TYR A 44 -14.57 -12.24 -5.14
CA TYR A 44 -15.23 -13.23 -5.99
C TYR A 44 -16.33 -12.64 -6.89
N VAL A 45 -16.75 -11.40 -6.65
CA VAL A 45 -17.84 -10.75 -7.40
C VAL A 45 -17.26 -9.65 -8.27
N ASP A 46 -17.34 -9.82 -9.59
CA ASP A 46 -16.90 -8.81 -10.53
C ASP A 46 -18.03 -7.84 -10.88
N LEU A 47 -17.98 -6.66 -10.26
CA LEU A 47 -18.90 -5.55 -10.50
C LEU A 47 -18.35 -4.57 -11.57
N GLY A 48 -17.32 -4.97 -12.32
CA GLY A 48 -16.64 -4.14 -13.31
C GLY A 48 -16.05 -2.88 -12.66
N ARG A 49 -16.34 -1.70 -13.24
CA ARG A 49 -15.80 -0.41 -12.75
C ARG A 49 -16.23 -0.06 -11.32
N MET A 50 -17.33 -0.60 -10.81
CA MET A 50 -17.77 -0.34 -9.42
C MET A 50 -16.89 -1.08 -8.39
N ASN A 51 -16.16 -2.12 -8.82
CA ASN A 51 -15.34 -2.96 -7.97
C ASN A 51 -14.31 -2.12 -7.19
N ILE A 52 -13.54 -1.27 -7.89
CA ILE A 52 -12.49 -0.45 -7.26
C ILE A 52 -13.06 0.51 -6.20
N VAL A 53 -14.22 1.12 -6.47
CA VAL A 53 -14.86 2.04 -5.53
C VAL A 53 -15.25 1.29 -4.25
N LEU A 54 -15.82 0.09 -4.41
CA LEU A 54 -16.28 -0.74 -3.31
C LEU A 54 -15.09 -1.31 -2.50
N VAL A 55 -14.01 -1.74 -3.17
CA VAL A 55 -12.74 -2.16 -2.54
C VAL A 55 -12.19 -1.05 -1.65
N ILE A 56 -12.03 0.16 -2.20
CA ILE A 56 -11.46 1.30 -1.48
C ILE A 56 -12.37 1.70 -0.31
N LEU A 57 -13.69 1.67 -0.50
CA LEU A 57 -14.65 1.99 0.57
C LEU A 57 -14.52 1.01 1.74
N ILE A 58 -14.53 -0.30 1.48
CA ILE A 58 -14.39 -1.31 2.54
C ILE A 58 -13.02 -1.17 3.22
N ALA A 59 -11.95 -1.01 2.44
CA ALA A 59 -10.60 -0.83 2.96
C ALA A 59 -10.50 0.41 3.87
N THR A 60 -11.11 1.53 3.47
CA THR A 60 -11.12 2.78 4.24
C THR A 60 -11.90 2.62 5.54
N MET A 61 -13.06 1.95 5.50
CA MET A 61 -13.86 1.66 6.69
C MET A 61 -13.07 0.79 7.69
N LYS A 62 -12.40 -0.25 7.20
CA LYS A 62 -11.53 -1.12 8.00
C LYS A 62 -10.39 -0.33 8.63
N ALA A 63 -9.67 0.47 7.85
CA ALA A 63 -8.57 1.30 8.33
C ALA A 63 -9.04 2.31 9.40
N SER A 64 -10.21 2.93 9.21
CA SER A 64 -10.78 3.90 10.14
C SER A 64 -11.09 3.29 11.51
N LEU A 65 -11.64 2.06 11.53
CA LEU A 65 -11.88 1.30 12.76
C LEU A 65 -10.56 0.93 13.46
N VAL A 66 -9.57 0.47 12.71
CA VAL A 66 -8.24 0.12 13.25
C VAL A 66 -7.57 1.34 13.89
N VAL A 67 -7.52 2.47 13.17
CA VAL A 67 -6.86 3.69 13.66
C VAL A 67 -7.61 4.27 14.86
N SER A 68 -8.94 4.34 14.81
CA SER A 68 -9.71 4.94 15.91
C SER A 68 -9.60 4.13 17.21
N PHE A 69 -9.63 2.80 17.12
CA PHE A 69 -9.76 1.94 18.30
C PHE A 69 -8.50 1.13 18.63
N PHE A 70 -7.82 0.49 17.67
CA PHE A 70 -6.63 -0.32 17.96
C PHE A 70 -5.34 0.50 18.09
N MET A 71 -5.27 1.66 17.43
CA MET A 71 -4.20 2.64 17.68
C MET A 71 -4.53 3.59 18.84
N HIS A 72 -5.65 3.35 19.53
CA HIS A 72 -6.19 4.21 20.60
C HIS A 72 -6.37 5.68 20.21
N LEU A 73 -6.37 6.07 18.93
CA LEU A 73 -6.40 7.48 18.52
C LEU A 73 -7.60 8.25 19.07
N LYS A 74 -8.74 7.57 19.26
CA LYS A 74 -9.95 8.15 19.86
C LYS A 74 -9.81 8.44 21.36
N TYR A 75 -9.00 7.66 22.08
CA TYR A 75 -8.85 7.72 23.53
C TYR A 75 -7.53 8.36 23.98
N ASP A 76 -6.60 8.52 23.05
CA ASP A 76 -5.27 9.07 23.27
C ASP A 76 -5.23 10.59 23.06
N ASN A 77 -4.06 11.19 23.25
CA ASN A 77 -3.84 12.61 23.14
C ASN A 77 -4.09 13.11 21.71
N ARG A 78 -4.70 14.29 21.58
CA ARG A 78 -4.97 14.95 20.29
C ARG A 78 -3.69 15.17 19.47
N PHE A 79 -2.53 15.24 20.13
CA PHE A 79 -1.23 15.28 19.47
C PHE A 79 -0.98 14.08 18.56
N ASN A 80 -1.37 12.86 18.96
CA ASN A 80 -1.25 11.67 18.13
C ASN A 80 -2.17 11.73 16.90
N ALA A 81 -3.37 12.30 17.05
CA ALA A 81 -4.26 12.56 15.93
C ALA A 81 -3.67 13.56 14.93
N LEU A 82 -3.00 14.62 15.41
CA LEU A 82 -2.30 15.57 14.54
C LEU A 82 -1.14 14.92 13.79
N ILE A 83 -0.33 14.08 14.46
CA ILE A 83 0.74 13.33 13.80
C ILE A 83 0.15 12.40 12.73
N PHE A 84 -0.91 11.65 13.04
CA PHE A 84 -1.57 10.77 12.07
C PHE A 84 -2.11 11.52 10.85
N ILE A 85 -2.74 12.68 11.05
CA ILE A 85 -3.22 13.51 9.94
C ILE A 85 -2.05 14.05 9.13
N SER A 86 -0.97 14.47 9.79
CA SER A 86 0.25 14.93 9.12
C SER A 86 0.89 13.83 8.28
N THR A 87 0.99 12.59 8.79
CA THR A 87 1.53 11.47 8.00
C THR A 87 0.63 11.15 6.81
N LEU A 88 -0.69 11.13 6.97
CA LEU A 88 -1.62 10.90 5.86
C LEU A 88 -1.52 12.02 4.80
N PHE A 89 -1.37 13.27 5.24
CA PHE A 89 -1.15 14.41 4.36
C PHE A 89 0.15 14.25 3.54
N PHE A 90 1.28 13.94 4.20
CA PHE A 90 2.55 13.75 3.51
C PHE A 90 2.56 12.53 2.58
N ILE A 91 1.88 11.44 2.94
CA ILE A 91 1.67 10.29 2.04
C ILE A 91 0.90 10.75 0.79
N GLY A 92 -0.15 11.55 0.96
CA GLY A 92 -0.91 12.12 -0.16
C GLY A 92 -0.04 12.99 -1.08
N VAL A 93 0.79 13.87 -0.50
CA VAL A 93 1.75 14.69 -1.25
C VAL A 93 2.76 13.82 -1.99
N PHE A 94 3.31 12.80 -1.34
CA PHE A 94 4.27 11.87 -1.94
C PHE A 94 3.64 11.13 -3.13
N PHE A 95 2.45 10.57 -2.97
CA PHE A 95 1.74 9.90 -4.06
C PHE A 95 1.43 10.85 -5.22
N ALA A 96 0.96 12.07 -4.94
CA ALA A 96 0.72 13.06 -5.97
C ALA A 96 2.01 13.39 -6.75
N TYR A 97 3.13 13.55 -6.05
CA TYR A 97 4.42 13.80 -6.68
C TYR A 97 4.93 12.60 -7.48
N THR A 98 4.84 11.37 -6.93
CA THR A 98 5.24 10.14 -7.62
C THR A 98 4.41 9.90 -8.88
N MET A 99 3.10 10.14 -8.85
CA MET A 99 2.25 10.03 -10.04
C MET A 99 2.65 11.09 -11.08
N ASN A 100 2.82 12.34 -10.65
CA ASN A 100 3.29 13.43 -11.51
C ASN A 100 4.68 13.16 -12.13
N ASP A 101 5.60 12.55 -11.37
CA ASP A 101 6.91 12.13 -11.86
C ASP A 101 6.78 11.00 -12.89
N THR A 102 6.00 9.95 -12.56
CA THR A 102 5.76 8.81 -13.44
C THR A 102 5.15 9.25 -14.78
N ASP A 103 4.16 10.15 -14.74
CA ASP A 103 3.48 10.65 -15.92
C ASP A 103 4.40 11.48 -16.83
N ARG A 104 5.34 12.24 -16.25
CA ARG A 104 6.29 13.08 -17.02
C ARG A 104 7.59 12.37 -17.38
N ARG A 105 7.88 11.22 -16.79
CA ARG A 105 9.11 10.46 -17.07
C ARG A 105 9.18 10.03 -18.54
N GLY A 106 8.06 9.59 -19.12
CA GLY A 106 8.00 9.20 -20.53
C GLY A 106 8.26 10.35 -21.51
N ASP A 107 7.94 11.60 -21.14
CA ASP A 107 8.18 12.79 -21.98
C ASP A 107 9.64 13.28 -21.93
N LEU A 108 10.35 12.99 -20.84
CA LEU A 108 11.75 13.41 -20.65
C LEU A 108 12.77 12.32 -21.05
N ASP A 109 12.29 11.10 -21.32
CA ASP A 109 13.10 9.91 -21.52
C ASP A 109 13.09 9.42 -22.98
N VAL A 110 13.72 10.19 -23.86
CA VAL A 110 13.96 9.79 -25.26
C VAL A 110 15.13 8.79 -25.37
N ASP A 111 15.96 8.66 -24.33
CA ASP A 111 17.30 8.04 -24.43
C ASP A 111 17.62 6.95 -23.38
N GLN A 112 16.82 6.70 -22.34
CA GLN A 112 17.11 5.62 -21.38
C GLN A 112 16.79 4.26 -22.02
N ASN A 113 17.87 3.59 -22.44
CA ASN A 113 17.89 2.23 -22.96
C ASN A 113 17.45 2.07 -24.42
N VAL A 114 17.57 3.15 -25.19
CA VAL A 114 17.34 3.12 -26.62
C VAL A 114 18.65 2.73 -27.31
N ARG A 115 18.76 1.47 -27.75
CA ARG A 115 19.82 1.08 -28.69
C ARG A 115 19.62 1.68 -30.08
N LEU A 116 18.49 2.35 -30.36
CA LEU A 116 18.12 2.87 -31.68
C LEU A 116 17.31 4.17 -31.56
N TRP A 117 17.88 5.35 -31.83
CA TRP A 117 17.26 6.68 -31.77
C TRP A 117 15.77 6.65 -32.10
N GLN A 118 14.90 7.09 -31.18
CA GLN A 118 13.45 7.02 -31.39
C GLN A 118 12.96 7.80 -32.63
N LYS A 119 13.72 8.83 -33.04
CA LYS A 119 13.42 9.66 -34.22
C LYS A 119 13.92 9.09 -35.55
N THR A 120 14.96 8.25 -35.52
CA THR A 120 15.72 7.86 -36.73
C THR A 120 15.87 6.35 -36.90
N GLY A 121 15.66 5.57 -35.84
CA GLY A 121 15.89 4.12 -35.81
C GLY A 121 17.38 3.74 -35.84
N GLU A 122 18.31 4.68 -35.72
CA GLU A 122 19.76 4.44 -35.80
C GLU A 122 20.39 4.17 -34.43
N GLN A 123 21.46 3.39 -34.36
CA GLN A 123 22.00 2.96 -33.08
C GLN A 123 22.55 4.12 -32.22
N ALA A 124 22.09 4.24 -30.97
CA ALA A 124 22.51 5.33 -30.09
C ALA A 124 23.99 5.16 -29.66
N PRO A 125 24.86 6.17 -29.82
CA PRO A 125 26.28 6.08 -29.49
C PRO A 125 26.45 6.01 -27.97
N GLY A 126 26.60 4.80 -27.43
CA GLY A 126 26.75 4.55 -25.99
C GLY A 126 25.98 3.33 -25.46
N GLY A 127 25.16 2.67 -26.28
CA GLY A 127 24.63 1.35 -25.94
C GLY A 127 25.74 0.29 -25.94
N MET A 128 25.70 -0.68 -25.02
CA MET A 128 26.60 -1.84 -25.09
C MET A 128 26.41 -2.51 -26.45
N GLU A 129 27.46 -2.54 -27.26
CA GLU A 129 27.51 -3.35 -28.47
C GLU A 129 27.43 -4.81 -28.00
N VAL A 130 26.30 -5.47 -28.26
CA VAL A 130 26.28 -6.93 -28.11
C VAL A 130 27.01 -7.40 -29.35
N ASP A 131 28.29 -7.67 -29.18
CA ASP A 131 29.06 -8.41 -30.15
C ASP A 131 28.29 -9.70 -30.44
N ALA A 132 27.68 -9.79 -31.62
CA ALA A 132 27.13 -11.02 -32.17
C ALA A 132 28.28 -11.96 -32.62
N GLY A 133 29.36 -11.98 -31.84
CA GLY A 133 30.62 -12.66 -32.09
C GLY A 133 30.97 -13.69 -31.02
N ASP A 134 30.36 -13.68 -29.83
CA ASP A 134 30.41 -14.83 -28.92
C ASP A 134 29.19 -15.75 -29.09
N HIS A 135 29.04 -16.24 -30.33
CA HIS A 135 28.57 -17.60 -30.52
C HIS A 135 29.68 -18.56 -30.05
N GLY A 136 29.75 -18.79 -28.74
CA GLY A 136 29.90 -20.15 -28.25
C GLY A 136 28.80 -20.98 -28.93
N GLY A 137 29.22 -21.84 -29.86
CA GLY A 137 28.39 -22.39 -30.93
C GLY A 137 27.06 -23.01 -30.52
N GLY A 138 26.06 -22.86 -31.39
CA GLY A 138 24.79 -23.57 -31.27
C GLY A 138 23.67 -22.95 -32.11
N ASP A 139 23.69 -23.26 -33.41
CA ASP A 139 22.55 -23.56 -34.27
C ASP A 139 21.19 -22.87 -33.99
N HIS A 140 20.72 -22.04 -34.93
CA HIS A 140 19.52 -22.33 -35.73
C HIS A 140 18.97 -21.09 -36.45
N GLY A 141 18.86 -21.21 -37.78
CA GLY A 141 17.65 -20.81 -38.50
C GLY A 141 17.60 -19.40 -39.07
N GLY A 142 18.28 -19.21 -40.21
CA GLY A 142 18.10 -18.01 -41.04
C GLY A 142 16.72 -17.94 -41.72
N ALA A 143 16.29 -16.71 -41.98
CA ALA A 143 15.42 -16.38 -43.09
C ALA A 143 15.76 -14.96 -43.56
N ALA A 144 16.45 -14.90 -44.70
CA ALA A 144 16.83 -13.69 -45.38
C ALA A 144 15.62 -12.89 -45.88
N ALA A 145 15.72 -11.56 -45.85
CA ALA A 145 14.85 -10.67 -46.63
C ALA A 145 15.71 -9.67 -47.44
N PRO A 146 15.32 -9.34 -48.69
CA PRO A 146 16.23 -8.95 -49.75
C PRO A 146 16.55 -7.44 -49.80
N ALA A 147 17.74 -7.15 -50.32
CA ALA A 147 18.26 -5.81 -50.60
C ALA A 147 17.37 -5.04 -51.61
N ALA A 148 17.13 -3.77 -51.30
CA ALA A 148 16.49 -2.79 -52.19
C ALA A 148 17.45 -2.34 -53.31
N PRO A 149 16.99 -2.19 -54.56
CA PRO A 149 17.76 -1.51 -55.59
C PRO A 149 17.48 0.00 -55.57
N ALA A 150 18.56 0.79 -55.54
CA ALA A 150 18.55 2.21 -55.89
C ALA A 150 18.38 2.39 -57.41
N HIS A 151 17.74 3.47 -57.85
CA HIS A 151 18.26 4.45 -58.82
C HIS A 151 17.16 5.35 -59.43
N HIS A 152 17.52 6.65 -59.49
CA HIS A 152 17.09 7.74 -60.39
C HIS A 152 15.67 8.33 -60.32
#